data_AF-A0A4Y2RVX2-F1
#
_entry.id   AF-A0A4Y2RVX2-F1
#
_cell.length_a   1.000
_cell.length_b   1.000
_cell.length_c   1.000
_cell.angle_alpha   90.00
_cell.angle_beta   90.00
_cell.angle_gamma   90.00
#
_symmetry.space_group_name_H-M   'P 1'
#
loop_
_entity.id
_entity.type
_entity.pdbx_description
1 polymer ?
#
loop_
_entity_poly.entity_id
_entity_poly.type
_entity_poly.pdbx_seq_one_letter_code
_entity_poly.pdbx_strand_id
1 'polypeptide(L)'
;MAEAMKATVASMLKGIDRYNPENLTTLEKYIDIQARENAYDLEANLAVLKLYQFNPTQYRLPVVQMILLKALTNLPHTDFVLCKCLIDQQNLEHDDIKNIVYLHDLLETCHFKAFWDGIKKVMPLIIGITGFEDSIRKFICHVVNITFQSIEKDTLSTFLGGLP
;
A
#
# COMPACT_ATOMS: atom_id res chain seq x y z
N MET A 1 -6.69 1.92 18.31
CA MET A 1 -7.78 0.94 18.07
C MET A 1 -7.27 -0.26 17.27
N ALA A 2 -6.26 -0.06 16.42
CA ALA A 2 -5.61 -1.08 15.61
C ALA A 2 -5.04 -2.26 16.40
N GLU A 3 -4.44 -2.05 17.58
CA GLU A 3 -3.86 -3.16 18.37
C GLU A 3 -4.91 -4.14 18.90
N ALA A 4 -6.04 -3.64 19.39
CA ALA A 4 -7.13 -4.48 19.86
C ALA A 4 -7.76 -5.28 18.71
N MET A 5 -7.96 -4.65 17.55
CA MET A 5 -8.44 -5.36 16.36
C MET A 5 -7.40 -6.31 15.78
N LYS A 6 -6.11 -6.03 15.91
CA LYS A 6 -5.02 -6.91 15.47
C LYS A 6 -5.09 -8.27 16.18
N ALA A 7 -5.30 -8.28 17.50
CA ALA A 7 -5.45 -9.51 18.25
C ALA A 7 -6.68 -10.32 17.79
N THR A 8 -7.79 -9.65 17.54
CA THR A 8 -9.01 -10.27 17.01
C THR A 8 -8.80 -10.83 15.60
N VAL A 9 -8.20 -10.06 14.70
CA VAL A 9 -7.89 -10.47 13.33
C VAL A 9 -6.91 -11.66 13.34
N ALA A 10 -5.87 -11.64 14.17
CA ALA A 10 -4.95 -12.76 14.31
C ALA A 10 -5.63 -14.05 14.82
N SER A 11 -6.75 -13.96 15.54
CA SER A 11 -7.56 -15.14 15.90
C SER A 11 -8.42 -15.62 14.72
N MET A 12 -9.00 -14.70 13.95
CA MET A 12 -9.83 -15.00 12.76
C MET A 12 -9.01 -15.60 11.60
N LEU A 13 -7.72 -15.24 11.50
CA LEU A 13 -6.81 -15.75 10.49
C LEU A 13 -6.26 -17.15 10.81
N LYS A 14 -6.55 -17.70 12.00
CA LYS A 14 -6.14 -19.05 12.39
C LYS A 14 -7.14 -20.10 11.90
N GLY A 15 -6.60 -21.22 11.42
CA GLY A 15 -7.41 -22.40 11.08
C GLY A 15 -8.23 -22.24 9.80
N ILE A 16 -9.52 -22.59 9.88
CA ILE A 16 -10.43 -22.61 8.74
C ILE A 16 -11.16 -21.27 8.53
N ASP A 17 -11.25 -20.44 9.58
CA ASP A 17 -11.99 -19.17 9.57
C ASP A 17 -11.39 -18.10 8.65
N ARG A 18 -10.12 -18.29 8.23
CA ARG A 18 -9.45 -17.44 7.24
C ARG A 18 -10.13 -17.40 5.87
N TYR A 19 -10.98 -18.39 5.57
CA TYR A 19 -11.73 -18.47 4.31
C TYR A 19 -13.22 -18.12 4.49
N ASN A 20 -13.64 -17.75 5.70
CA ASN A 20 -15.03 -17.38 5.95
C ASN A 20 -15.30 -15.98 5.35
N PRO A 21 -16.19 -15.85 4.33
CA PRO A 21 -16.53 -14.56 3.73
C PRO A 21 -17.21 -13.60 4.72
N GLU A 22 -17.80 -14.09 5.81
CA GLU A 22 -18.40 -13.22 6.84
C GLU A 22 -17.35 -12.33 7.53
N ASN A 23 -16.11 -12.81 7.63
CA ASN A 23 -15.01 -12.05 8.23
C ASN A 23 -14.57 -10.87 7.36
N LEU A 24 -14.90 -10.86 6.07
CA LEU A 24 -14.49 -9.83 5.13
C LEU A 24 -14.92 -8.43 5.60
N THR A 25 -16.15 -8.29 6.10
CA THR A 25 -16.66 -6.98 6.58
C THR A 25 -15.81 -6.43 7.74
N THR A 26 -15.32 -7.30 8.62
CA THR A 26 -14.45 -6.91 9.73
C THR A 26 -13.05 -6.57 9.25
N LEU A 27 -12.52 -7.35 8.30
CA LEU A 27 -11.20 -7.11 7.72
C LEU A 27 -11.15 -5.81 6.89
N GLU A 28 -12.20 -5.50 6.13
CA GLU A 28 -12.31 -4.23 5.40
C GLU A 28 -12.27 -3.02 6.35
N LYS A 29 -13.00 -3.09 7.47
CA LYS A 29 -12.94 -2.06 8.51
C LYS A 29 -11.56 -1.97 9.13
N TYR A 30 -10.89 -3.10 9.32
CA TYR A 30 -9.52 -3.13 9.84
C TYR A 30 -8.54 -2.43 8.89
N ILE A 31 -8.69 -2.59 7.57
CA ILE A 31 -7.87 -1.88 6.56
C ILE A 31 -8.09 -0.37 6.62
N ASP A 32 -9.33 0.09 6.77
CA ASP A 32 -9.61 1.52 6.95
C ASP A 32 -8.95 2.08 8.23
N ILE A 33 -8.96 1.32 9.33
CA ILE A 33 -8.27 1.68 10.56
C ILE A 33 -6.75 1.70 10.37
N GLN A 34 -6.18 0.75 9.61
CA GLN A 34 -4.76 0.75 9.25
C GLN A 34 -4.35 2.01 8.48
N ALA A 35 -5.23 2.52 7.60
CA ALA A 35 -5.00 3.76 6.87
C ALA A 35 -5.00 4.99 7.78
N ARG A 36 -5.95 5.06 8.73
CA ARG A 36 -6.12 6.19 9.66
C ARG A 36 -5.10 6.23 10.80
N GLU A 37 -4.80 5.08 11.40
CA GLU A 37 -3.85 4.99 12.53
C GLU A 37 -2.40 4.77 12.09
N ASN A 38 -2.13 4.79 10.78
CA ASN A 38 -0.84 4.44 10.18
C ASN A 38 -0.28 3.08 10.69
N ALA A 39 -1.17 2.13 10.96
CA ALA A 39 -0.78 0.75 11.26
C ALA A 39 -0.59 -0.03 9.96
N TYR A 40 0.09 -1.18 10.05
CA TYR A 40 0.28 -2.07 8.91
C TYR A 40 0.27 -3.53 9.36
N ASP A 41 -0.59 -4.33 8.73
CA ASP A 41 -0.68 -5.78 8.92
C ASP A 41 -0.79 -6.48 7.56
N LEU A 42 0.33 -7.01 7.09
CA LEU A 42 0.41 -7.69 5.79
C LEU A 42 -0.47 -8.94 5.74
N GLU A 43 -0.55 -9.72 6.82
CA GLU A 43 -1.28 -10.98 6.82
C GLU A 43 -2.78 -10.73 6.63
N ALA A 44 -3.32 -9.73 7.31
CA ALA A 44 -4.70 -9.27 7.12
C ALA A 44 -4.96 -8.78 5.70
N ASN A 45 -4.03 -8.00 5.14
CA ASN A 45 -4.15 -7.45 3.78
C ASN A 45 -4.17 -8.56 2.72
N LEU A 46 -3.25 -9.54 2.83
CA LEU A 46 -3.20 -10.69 1.91
C LEU A 46 -4.44 -11.59 2.07
N ALA A 47 -4.95 -11.75 3.30
CA ALA A 47 -6.17 -12.51 3.54
C ALA A 47 -7.39 -11.90 2.83
N VAL A 48 -7.54 -10.58 2.85
CA VAL A 48 -8.62 -9.88 2.14
C VAL A 48 -8.50 -10.08 0.63
N LEU A 49 -7.31 -9.88 0.06
CA LEU A 49 -7.10 -10.11 -1.37
C LEU A 49 -7.41 -11.56 -1.76
N LYS A 50 -7.02 -12.52 -0.92
CA LYS A 50 -7.28 -13.94 -1.14
C LYS A 50 -8.78 -14.29 -1.02
N LEU A 51 -9.50 -13.67 -0.09
CA LEU A 51 -10.96 -13.81 0.02
C LEU A 51 -11.67 -13.25 -1.20
N TYR A 52 -11.19 -12.14 -1.76
CA TYR A 52 -11.72 -11.59 -3.02
C TYR A 52 -11.45 -12.51 -4.21
N GLN A 53 -10.29 -13.19 -4.28
CA GLN A 53 -10.03 -14.20 -5.32
C GLN A 53 -11.03 -15.37 -5.24
N PHE A 54 -11.38 -15.82 -4.03
CA PHE A 54 -12.37 -16.91 -3.88
C PHE A 54 -13.81 -16.45 -4.10
N ASN A 55 -14.11 -15.18 -3.82
CA ASN A 55 -15.46 -14.63 -3.85
C ASN A 55 -15.54 -13.36 -4.72
N PRO A 56 -15.57 -13.47 -6.06
CA PRO A 56 -15.59 -12.31 -6.95
C PRO A 56 -16.79 -11.38 -6.74
N THR A 57 -17.91 -11.89 -6.24
CA THR A 57 -19.14 -11.11 -5.97
C THR A 57 -18.97 -10.09 -4.84
N GLN A 58 -17.99 -10.31 -3.96
CA GLN A 58 -17.71 -9.42 -2.83
C GLN A 58 -16.54 -8.47 -3.11
N TYR A 59 -15.97 -8.49 -4.32
CA TYR A 59 -14.83 -7.66 -4.69
C TYR A 59 -15.13 -6.17 -4.53
N ARG A 60 -14.28 -5.46 -3.77
CA ARG A 60 -14.39 -4.00 -3.60
C ARG A 60 -13.10 -3.31 -4.04
N LEU A 61 -13.19 -2.61 -5.16
CA LEU A 61 -12.07 -1.84 -5.71
C LEU A 61 -11.43 -0.85 -4.71
N PRO A 62 -12.18 -0.07 -3.90
CA PRO A 62 -11.58 0.89 -2.98
C PRO A 62 -10.70 0.24 -1.90
N VAL A 63 -11.06 -0.96 -1.46
CA VAL A 63 -10.29 -1.71 -0.45
C VAL A 63 -8.98 -2.19 -1.04
N VAL A 64 -9.01 -2.72 -2.28
CA VAL A 64 -7.81 -3.16 -3.00
C VAL A 64 -6.85 -1.98 -3.24
N GLN A 65 -7.37 -0.84 -3.67
CA GLN A 65 -6.59 0.40 -3.82
C GLN A 65 -5.90 0.78 -2.51
N MET A 66 -6.63 0.75 -1.39
CA MET A 66 -6.10 1.06 -0.06
C MET A 66 -4.99 0.09 0.35
N ILE A 67 -5.18 -1.22 0.14
CA ILE A 67 -4.16 -2.24 0.43
C ILE A 67 -2.89 -1.97 -0.38
N LEU A 68 -3.01 -1.71 -1.69
CA LEU A 68 -1.87 -1.45 -2.57
C LEU A 68 -1.12 -0.17 -2.16
N LEU A 69 -1.85 0.92 -1.88
CA LEU A 69 -1.24 2.17 -1.40
C LEU A 69 -0.55 1.98 -0.05
N LYS A 70 -1.14 1.23 0.89
CA LYS A 70 -0.47 0.90 2.15
C LYS A 70 0.75 0.02 1.94
N ALA A 71 0.74 -0.90 0.98
CA ALA A 71 1.91 -1.69 0.64
C ALA A 71 3.06 -0.82 0.09
N LEU A 72 2.76 0.24 -0.68
CA LEU A 72 3.78 1.22 -1.10
C LEU A 72 4.46 1.91 0.08
N THR A 73 3.72 2.18 1.16
CA THR A 73 4.29 2.81 2.36
C THR A 73 5.25 1.92 3.13
N ASN A 74 5.27 0.61 2.85
CA ASN A 74 6.13 -0.36 3.54
C ASN A 74 7.38 -0.77 2.71
N LEU A 75 7.67 -0.07 1.61
CA LEU A 75 8.95 -0.25 0.90
C LEU A 75 10.13 0.04 1.86
N PRO A 76 11.22 -0.74 1.79
CA PRO A 76 11.68 -1.60 0.68
C PRO A 76 11.18 -3.06 0.71
N HIS A 77 10.24 -3.43 1.57
CA HIS A 77 9.73 -4.81 1.62
C HIS A 77 8.97 -5.19 0.33
N THR A 78 9.02 -6.47 -0.05
CA THR A 78 8.40 -7.01 -1.29
C THR A 78 6.89 -7.19 -1.19
N ASP A 79 6.24 -6.52 -0.23
CA ASP A 79 4.84 -6.72 0.12
C ASP A 79 3.91 -6.33 -1.03
N PHE A 80 4.25 -5.27 -1.76
CA PHE A 80 3.49 -4.82 -2.92
C PHE A 80 3.44 -5.89 -4.02
N VAL A 81 4.55 -6.59 -4.26
CA VAL A 81 4.62 -7.68 -5.25
C VAL A 81 3.72 -8.83 -4.84
N LEU A 82 3.71 -9.20 -3.55
CA LEU A 82 2.82 -10.24 -3.02
C LEU A 82 1.35 -9.85 -3.20
N CYS A 83 0.97 -8.60 -2.89
CA CYS A 83 -0.37 -8.10 -3.12
C CYS A 83 -0.75 -8.15 -4.61
N LYS A 84 0.14 -7.72 -5.50
CA LYS A 84 -0.08 -7.75 -6.96
C LYS A 84 -0.31 -9.17 -7.48
N CYS A 85 0.40 -10.17 -6.96
CA CYS A 85 0.22 -11.58 -7.35
C CYS A 85 -1.13 -12.18 -6.93
N LEU A 86 -1.81 -11.58 -5.94
CA LEU A 86 -3.14 -12.01 -5.47
C LEU A 86 -4.29 -11.26 -6.15
N ILE A 87 -4.02 -10.39 -7.11
CA ILE A 87 -5.06 -9.67 -7.85
C ILE A 87 -5.17 -10.25 -9.25
N ASP A 88 -6.39 -10.55 -9.68
CA ASP A 88 -6.64 -11.09 -11.02
C ASP A 88 -6.28 -10.09 -12.11
N GLN A 89 -5.85 -10.59 -13.27
CA GLN A 89 -5.39 -9.74 -14.38
C GLN A 89 -6.45 -8.75 -14.86
N GLN A 90 -7.74 -9.13 -14.88
CA GLN A 90 -8.84 -8.23 -15.24
C GLN A 90 -8.94 -7.03 -14.28
N ASN A 91 -8.71 -7.26 -13.00
CA ASN A 91 -8.72 -6.21 -11.99
C ASN A 91 -7.46 -5.34 -12.06
N LEU A 92 -6.30 -5.94 -12.38
CA LEU A 92 -5.06 -5.20 -12.64
C LEU A 92 -5.17 -4.28 -13.86
N GLU A 93 -6.05 -4.57 -14.81
CA GLU A 93 -6.27 -3.73 -15.98
C GLU A 93 -7.07 -2.46 -15.70
N HIS A 94 -7.69 -2.34 -14.52
CA HIS A 94 -8.42 -1.15 -14.11
C HIS A 94 -7.48 0.07 -14.00
N ASP A 95 -7.88 1.22 -14.56
CA ASP A 95 -7.00 2.39 -14.68
C ASP A 95 -6.45 2.86 -13.32
N ASP A 96 -7.28 2.88 -12.27
CA ASP A 96 -6.83 3.24 -10.93
C ASP A 96 -5.75 2.30 -10.36
N ILE A 97 -5.88 0.99 -10.58
CA ILE A 97 -4.89 0.01 -10.11
C ILE A 97 -3.62 0.12 -10.96
N LYS A 98 -3.75 0.29 -12.29
CA LYS A 98 -2.62 0.55 -13.18
C LYS A 98 -1.84 1.78 -12.74
N ASN A 99 -2.51 2.86 -12.35
CA ASN A 99 -1.86 4.06 -11.84
C ASN A 99 -1.04 3.76 -10.56
N ILE A 100 -1.59 2.98 -9.63
CA ILE A 100 -0.87 2.60 -8.40
C ILE A 100 0.33 1.69 -8.72
N VAL A 101 0.17 0.72 -9.63
CA VAL A 101 1.25 -0.17 -10.08
C VAL A 101 2.34 0.62 -10.81
N TYR A 102 1.96 1.64 -11.59
CA TYR A 102 2.93 2.53 -12.23
C TYR A 102 3.72 3.36 -11.19
N LEU A 103 3.06 3.84 -10.14
CA LEU A 103 3.75 4.52 -9.04
C LEU A 103 4.74 3.60 -8.31
N HIS A 104 4.40 2.32 -8.11
CA HIS A 104 5.33 1.33 -7.59
C HIS A 104 6.58 1.20 -8.46
N ASP A 105 6.39 1.03 -9.78
CA ASP A 105 7.48 0.89 -10.74
C ASP A 105 8.41 2.11 -10.73
N LEU A 106 7.86 3.33 -10.63
CA LEU A 106 8.65 4.55 -10.48
C LEU A 106 9.47 4.58 -9.19
N LEU A 107 8.96 4.04 -8.08
CA LEU A 107 9.70 3.96 -6.82
C LEU A 107 10.80 2.90 -6.87
N GLU A 108 10.54 1.74 -7.47
CA GLU A 108 11.56 0.68 -7.65
C GLU A 108 12.68 1.12 -8.59
N THR A 109 12.34 1.81 -9.68
CA THR A 109 13.30 2.35 -10.65
C THR A 109 13.91 3.69 -10.20
N CYS A 110 13.61 4.16 -8.99
CA CYS A 110 14.13 5.40 -8.38
C CYS A 110 13.82 6.69 -9.16
N HIS A 111 12.77 6.70 -9.99
CA HIS A 111 12.28 7.89 -10.70
C HIS A 111 11.42 8.79 -9.80
N PHE A 112 12.00 9.27 -8.69
CA PHE A 112 11.27 9.99 -7.63
C PHE A 112 10.54 11.25 -8.12
N LYS A 113 11.15 12.01 -9.03
CA LYS A 113 10.50 13.21 -9.61
C LYS A 113 9.19 12.86 -10.32
N ALA A 114 9.23 11.84 -11.17
CA ALA A 114 8.05 11.37 -11.89
C ALA A 114 7.00 10.79 -10.93
N PHE A 115 7.44 10.15 -9.85
CA PHE A 115 6.54 9.68 -8.79
C PHE A 115 5.75 10.83 -8.15
N TRP A 116 6.42 11.91 -7.75
CA TRP A 116 5.76 13.08 -7.15
C TRP A 116 4.83 13.83 -8.11
N ASP A 117 5.06 13.75 -9.42
CA ASP A 117 4.11 14.26 -10.41
C ASP A 117 2.93 13.30 -10.63
N GLY A 118 3.18 11.99 -10.63
CA GLY A 118 2.17 10.95 -10.74
C GLY A 118 1.21 10.88 -9.56
N ILE A 119 1.70 11.16 -8.35
CA ILE A 119 0.90 11.13 -7.10
C ILE A 119 -0.30 12.08 -7.17
N LYS A 120 -0.20 13.18 -7.93
CA LYS A 120 -1.27 14.17 -8.11
C LYS A 120 -2.53 13.56 -8.73
N LYS A 121 -2.39 12.52 -9.56
CA LYS A 121 -3.50 11.82 -10.21
C LYS A 121 -4.26 10.91 -9.24
N VAL A 122 -3.57 10.34 -8.26
CA VAL A 122 -4.13 9.43 -7.25
C VAL A 122 -4.39 10.11 -5.90
N MET A 123 -4.18 11.42 -5.83
CA MET A 123 -4.32 12.22 -4.61
C MET A 123 -5.66 11.98 -3.88
N PRO A 124 -6.83 11.86 -4.55
CA PRO A 124 -8.09 11.56 -3.87
C PRO A 124 -8.08 10.25 -3.06
N LEU A 125 -7.31 9.26 -3.50
CA LEU A 125 -7.18 7.96 -2.82
C LEU A 125 -6.21 8.01 -1.64
N ILE A 126 -5.24 8.93 -1.68
CA ILE A 126 -4.16 9.05 -0.68
C ILE A 126 -4.60 9.87 0.53
N ILE A 127 -5.56 10.79 0.38
CA ILE A 127 -6.05 11.66 1.47
C ILE A 127 -6.50 10.86 2.72
N GLY A 128 -6.99 9.62 2.52
CA GLY A 128 -7.40 8.74 3.63
C GLY A 128 -6.24 8.05 4.37
N ILE A 129 -5.01 8.15 3.88
CA ILE A 129 -3.84 7.42 4.40
C ILE A 129 -2.94 8.39 5.18
N THR A 130 -2.95 8.25 6.50
CA THR A 130 -2.09 9.06 7.37
C THR A 130 -0.63 8.65 7.20
N GLY A 131 0.23 9.64 6.94
CA GLY A 131 1.69 9.44 6.84
C GLY A 131 2.17 8.80 5.54
N PHE A 132 1.37 8.81 4.46
CA PHE A 132 1.76 8.25 3.16
C PHE A 132 3.04 8.88 2.62
N GLU A 133 3.05 10.20 2.41
CA GLU A 133 4.20 10.89 1.83
C GLU A 133 5.47 10.76 2.68
N ASP A 134 5.33 10.83 4.01
CA ASP A 134 6.47 10.69 4.92
C ASP A 134 7.07 9.30 4.88
N SER A 135 6.24 8.26 4.70
CA SER A 135 6.71 6.89 4.55
C SER A 135 7.47 6.72 3.24
N ILE A 136 6.98 7.32 2.14
CA ILE A 136 7.72 7.34 0.87
C ILE A 136 9.04 8.11 1.00
N ARG A 137 9.04 9.28 1.65
CA ARG A 137 10.28 10.04 1.89
C ARG A 137 11.29 9.25 2.71
N LYS A 138 10.86 8.49 3.73
CA LYS A 138 11.74 7.60 4.50
C LYS A 138 12.38 6.53 3.61
N PHE A 139 11.61 5.93 2.70
CA PHE A 139 12.13 5.00 1.70
C PHE A 139 13.16 5.68 0.77
N ILE A 140 12.86 6.86 0.24
CA ILE A 140 13.78 7.62 -0.61
C ILE A 140 15.08 7.93 0.14
N CYS A 141 15.00 8.41 1.39
CA CYS A 141 16.16 8.64 2.24
C CYS A 141 16.99 7.38 2.45
N HIS A 142 16.34 6.23 2.65
CA HIS A 142 17.02 4.94 2.78
C HIS A 142 17.80 4.58 1.51
N VAL A 143 17.19 4.72 0.33
CA VAL A 143 17.85 4.46 -0.96
C VAL A 143 19.03 5.41 -1.18
N VAL A 144 18.84 6.71 -0.95
CA VAL A 144 19.90 7.73 -1.11
C VAL A 144 21.07 7.45 -0.18
N ASN A 145 20.81 7.09 1.08
CA ASN A 145 21.84 6.78 2.07
C ASN A 145 22.71 5.56 1.68
N ILE A 146 22.17 4.62 0.90
CA ILE A 146 22.91 3.45 0.41
C ILE A 146 23.69 3.79 -0.87
N THR A 147 23.15 4.65 -1.72
CA THR A 147 23.65 4.87 -3.10
C THR A 147 24.58 6.07 -3.25
N PHE A 148 24.51 7.06 -2.36
CA PHE A 148 25.30 8.29 -2.43
C PHE A 148 26.24 8.44 -1.23
N GLN A 149 27.48 8.87 -1.48
CA GLN A 149 28.41 9.31 -0.43
C GLN A 149 28.24 10.80 -0.10
N SER A 150 27.90 11.61 -1.11
CA SER A 150 27.59 13.03 -1.00
C SER A 150 26.56 13.40 -2.06
N ILE A 151 25.59 14.25 -1.72
CA ILE A 151 24.53 14.71 -2.62
C ILE A 151 24.31 16.22 -2.45
N GLU A 152 24.08 16.92 -3.55
CA GLU A 152 23.72 18.34 -3.51
C GLU A 152 22.34 18.54 -2.87
N LYS A 153 22.19 19.59 -2.06
CA LYS A 153 20.93 19.89 -1.36
C LYS A 153 19.75 20.01 -2.33
N ASP A 154 19.95 20.67 -3.47
CA ASP A 154 18.90 20.87 -4.47
C ASP A 154 18.44 19.56 -5.13
N THR A 155 19.36 18.64 -5.37
CA THR A 155 19.05 17.31 -5.92
C THR A 155 18.27 16.48 -4.89
N LEU A 156 18.70 16.49 -3.63
CA LEU A 156 17.99 15.80 -2.55
C LEU A 156 16.59 16.38 -2.32
N SER A 157 16.46 17.72 -2.32
CA SER A 157 15.17 18.40 -2.23
C SER A 157 14.23 17.95 -3.35
N THR A 158 14.73 17.86 -4.58
CA THR A 158 13.97 17.36 -5.73
C THR A 158 13.49 15.92 -5.53
N PHE A 159 14.34 15.04 -4.99
CA PHE A 159 13.96 13.65 -4.69
C PHE A 159 12.89 13.56 -3.60
N LEU A 160 12.87 14.47 -2.64
CA LEU A 160 11.90 14.47 -1.52
C LEU A 160 10.58 15.20 -1.83
N GLY A 161 10.38 15.63 -3.09
CA GLY A 161 9.15 16.27 -3.54
C GLY A 161 9.19 17.80 -3.44
N GLY A 162 10.37 18.41 -3.49
CA GLY A 162 10.55 19.87 -3.51
C GLY A 162 10.46 20.52 -2.13
N LEU A 163 10.93 19.84 -1.08
CA LEU A 163 11.02 20.42 0.26
C LEU A 163 12.06 21.56 0.30
N PRO A 164 11.80 22.69 0.98
CA PRO A 164 12.73 23.81 1.07
C PRO A 164 14.05 23.50 1.82
#